data_AF-A0A8D8UZA0-F1
#
_entry.id   AF-A0A8D8UZA0-F1
#
_cell.length_a   1.000
_cell.length_b   1.000
_cell.length_c   1.000
_cell.angle_alpha   90.00
_cell.angle_beta   90.00
_cell.angle_gamma   90.00
#
_symmetry.space_group_name_H-M   'P 1'
#
loop_
_entity.id
_entity.type
_entity.pdbx_description
1 polymer ?
#
loop_
_entity_poly.entity_id
_entity_poly.type
_entity_poly.pdbx_seq_one_letter_code
_entity_poly.pdbx_strand_id
1 'polypeptide(L)'
;MTYFTQESGPKLYNDLINILLSYRLFPYVISTDIKRMYLRILLKENQRKYQKVLCRFSPQEELKTYTLNTVTFGLSCSPYLALRCVKELATTESEKYPLASERVLSDSYMDDICSSVSSESVAIELQAQLVAMFKTGGFELSKWASNSSALLSRIPDEDKLESCLSWDDSSFKVLGLSWHPVTDTFAYEVNVKSTECTKRNVLKLTASIFDVLGLLAPVTLYANLLIKHLWQQNIGWDEKPPEHIQNVWRVFQQELTLLSSLSFRRHIDVFSDSAVTLVGFGDASEKA
;
A
#
# COMPACT_ATOMS: atom_id res chain seq x y z
N MET A 1 6.47 -26.65 4.09
CA MET A 1 7.59 -25.76 3.67
C MET A 1 7.87 -25.99 2.20
N THR A 2 7.84 -24.93 1.40
CA THR A 2 7.99 -24.99 -0.06
C THR A 2 9.39 -24.51 -0.47
N TYR A 3 10.03 -25.18 -1.43
CA TYR A 3 11.41 -24.90 -1.85
C TYR A 3 11.49 -24.32 -3.26
N PHE A 4 12.13 -23.16 -3.42
CA PHE A 4 12.21 -22.47 -4.72
C PHE A 4 13.62 -22.41 -5.31
N THR A 5 13.68 -22.34 -6.65
CA THR A 5 14.85 -21.92 -7.43
C THR A 5 14.88 -20.39 -7.56
N GLN A 6 16.05 -19.78 -7.68
CA GLN A 6 16.19 -18.33 -7.83
C GLN A 6 15.95 -17.91 -9.28
N GLU A 7 14.71 -17.99 -9.75
CA GLU A 7 14.31 -17.59 -11.09
C GLU A 7 13.31 -16.44 -11.03
N SER A 8 13.54 -15.42 -11.86
CA SER A 8 12.58 -14.34 -12.04
C SER A 8 11.37 -14.85 -12.81
N GLY A 9 10.17 -14.47 -12.36
CA GLY A 9 8.92 -14.77 -13.05
C GLY A 9 8.14 -13.51 -13.42
N PRO A 10 6.95 -13.67 -14.03
CA PRO A 10 6.10 -12.55 -14.39
C PRO A 10 5.64 -11.75 -13.17
N LYS A 11 5.22 -10.51 -13.43
CA LYS A 11 4.63 -9.63 -12.41
C LYS A 11 3.33 -10.27 -11.87
N LEU A 12 3.30 -10.62 -10.59
CA LEU A 12 2.14 -11.27 -9.94
C LEU A 12 1.31 -10.32 -9.05
N TYR A 13 1.64 -9.03 -8.98
CA TYR A 13 0.89 -8.10 -8.15
C TYR A 13 -0.53 -7.93 -8.66
N ASN A 14 -1.47 -7.87 -7.72
CA ASN A 14 -2.79 -7.36 -8.01
C ASN A 14 -2.70 -5.85 -8.25
N ASP A 15 -3.65 -5.32 -9.01
CA ASP A 15 -3.67 -3.90 -9.33
C ASP A 15 -4.01 -3.08 -8.07
N LEU A 16 -3.15 -2.11 -7.74
CA LEU A 16 -3.28 -1.32 -6.51
C LEU A 16 -4.58 -0.51 -6.48
N ILE A 17 -5.01 0.02 -7.63
CA ILE A 17 -6.25 0.80 -7.72
C ILE A 17 -7.42 -0.13 -7.42
N ASN A 18 -7.44 -1.33 -8.01
CA ASN A 18 -8.49 -2.31 -7.75
C ASN A 18 -8.57 -2.71 -6.27
N ILE A 19 -7.44 -2.94 -5.61
CA ILE A 19 -7.43 -3.27 -4.17
C ILE A 19 -7.97 -2.09 -3.35
N LEU A 20 -7.53 -0.86 -3.63
CA LEU A 20 -8.01 0.31 -2.92
C LEU A 20 -9.49 0.60 -3.18
N LEU A 21 -10.00 0.34 -4.40
CA LEU A 21 -11.43 0.43 -4.69
C LEU A 21 -12.20 -0.66 -3.94
N SER A 22 -11.75 -1.91 -3.97
CA SER A 22 -12.31 -3.02 -3.19
C SER A 22 -12.32 -2.69 -1.70
N TYR A 23 -11.26 -2.07 -1.18
CA TYR A 23 -11.15 -1.64 0.21
C TYR A 23 -12.18 -0.56 0.58
N ARG A 24 -12.81 0.10 -0.39
CA ARG A 24 -13.88 1.11 -0.20
C ARG A 24 -15.30 0.58 -0.36
N LEU A 25 -15.47 -0.60 -0.98
CA LEU A 25 -16.80 -1.09 -1.35
C LEU A 25 -17.68 -1.35 -0.12
N PHE A 26 -17.20 -2.11 0.86
CA PHE A 26 -18.04 -2.58 1.95
C PHE A 26 -17.78 -1.87 3.29
N PRO A 27 -18.73 -1.89 4.24
CA PRO A 27 -18.64 -1.10 5.47
C PRO A 27 -17.57 -1.56 6.45
N TYR A 28 -17.22 -2.85 6.51
CA TYR A 28 -16.21 -3.35 7.45
C TYR A 28 -14.92 -3.68 6.74
N VAL A 29 -13.78 -3.32 7.32
CA VAL A 29 -12.47 -3.57 6.70
C VAL A 29 -11.53 -4.33 7.60
N ILE A 30 -10.58 -5.00 6.96
CA ILE A 30 -9.47 -5.66 7.61
C ILE A 30 -8.19 -5.40 6.82
N SER A 31 -7.14 -5.01 7.55
CA SER A 31 -5.79 -4.89 7.03
C SER A 31 -4.83 -5.68 7.91
N THR A 32 -3.87 -6.37 7.28
CA THR A 32 -2.81 -7.11 7.98
C THR A 32 -1.59 -7.26 7.10
N ASP A 33 -0.45 -7.55 7.74
CA ASP A 33 0.87 -7.73 7.14
C ASP A 33 1.37 -9.16 7.41
N ILE A 34 1.92 -9.80 6.38
CA ILE A 34 2.60 -11.08 6.49
C ILE A 34 3.99 -10.87 7.10
N LYS A 35 4.10 -11.15 8.41
CA LYS A 35 5.29 -10.94 9.22
C LYS A 35 6.51 -11.62 8.61
N ARG A 36 7.47 -10.81 8.16
CA ARG A 36 8.74 -11.26 7.57
C ARG A 36 8.51 -12.26 6.42
N MET A 37 7.53 -12.00 5.55
CA MET A 37 7.09 -12.87 4.45
C MET A 37 8.23 -13.62 3.74
N TYR A 38 9.24 -12.88 3.26
CA TYR A 38 10.38 -13.47 2.51
C TYR A 38 11.19 -14.47 3.35
N LEU A 39 11.38 -14.19 4.64
CA LEU A 39 12.16 -15.03 5.55
C LEU A 39 11.45 -16.33 5.95
N ARG A 40 10.18 -16.50 5.58
CA ARG A 40 9.41 -17.72 5.78
C ARG A 40 9.57 -18.74 4.66
N ILE A 41 10.25 -18.38 3.56
CA ILE A 41 10.35 -19.20 2.36
C ILE A 41 11.78 -19.70 2.21
N LEU A 42 11.98 -21.02 2.25
CA LEU A 42 13.29 -21.64 2.08
C LEU A 42 13.69 -21.74 0.61
N LEU A 43 14.95 -21.45 0.33
CA LEU A 43 15.56 -21.77 -0.95
C LEU A 43 16.03 -23.21 -0.98
N LYS A 44 16.02 -23.80 -2.18
CA LYS A 44 16.68 -25.08 -2.45
C LYS A 44 18.16 -24.96 -2.09
N GLU A 45 18.70 -26.01 -1.44
CA GLU A 45 20.06 -25.98 -0.90
C GLU A 45 21.13 -25.65 -1.94
N ASN A 46 20.98 -26.15 -3.16
CA ASN A 46 21.89 -25.90 -4.27
C ASN A 46 21.90 -24.43 -4.76
N GLN A 47 20.88 -23.63 -4.42
CA GLN A 47 20.79 -22.20 -4.75
C GLN A 47 21.38 -21.31 -3.66
N ARG A 48 21.42 -21.78 -2.40
CA ARG A 48 21.87 -20.97 -1.26
C ARG A 48 23.30 -20.47 -1.41
N LYS A 49 24.15 -21.20 -2.15
CA LYS A 49 25.53 -20.80 -2.46
C LYS A 49 25.66 -19.43 -3.14
N TYR A 50 24.58 -18.93 -3.78
CA TYR A 50 24.52 -17.62 -4.43
C TYR A 50 24.09 -16.49 -3.47
N GLN A 51 23.67 -16.82 -2.24
CA GLN A 51 23.27 -15.85 -1.22
C GLN A 51 24.26 -15.79 -0.05
N LYS A 52 25.53 -15.53 -0.37
CA LYS A 52 26.57 -15.35 0.64
C LYS A 52 26.76 -13.89 0.97
N VAL A 53 26.88 -13.59 2.26
CA VAL A 53 27.18 -12.26 2.77
C VAL A 53 28.42 -12.31 3.65
N LEU A 54 29.29 -11.31 3.50
CA LEU A 54 30.42 -11.09 4.39
C LEU A 54 29.97 -10.10 5.47
N CYS A 55 30.02 -10.53 6.73
CA CYS A 55 29.54 -9.73 7.85
C CYS A 55 30.42 -9.91 9.09
N ARG A 56 30.54 -8.83 9.86
CA ARG A 56 31.05 -8.79 11.24
C ARG A 56 30.14 -7.86 12.01
N PHE A 57 29.81 -8.17 13.27
CA PHE A 57 28.88 -7.36 14.06
C PHE A 57 29.56 -6.21 14.77
N SER A 58 30.89 -6.23 14.81
CA SER A 58 31.73 -5.17 15.35
C SER A 58 33.02 -5.03 14.52
N PRO A 59 33.63 -3.82 14.44
CA PRO A 59 34.93 -3.64 13.79
C PRO A 59 36.06 -4.48 14.39
N GLN A 60 35.92 -4.88 15.66
CA GLN A 60 36.89 -5.72 16.38
C GLN A 60 36.71 -7.22 16.07
N GLU A 61 35.58 -7.62 15.49
CA GLU A 61 35.34 -9.01 15.09
C GLU A 61 35.96 -9.33 13.73
N GLU A 62 36.33 -10.60 13.57
CA GLU A 62 36.75 -11.14 12.28
C GLU A 62 35.59 -11.16 11.29
N LEU A 63 35.88 -10.85 10.03
CA LEU A 63 34.91 -10.92 8.95
C LEU A 63 34.53 -12.38 8.68
N LYS A 64 33.24 -12.71 8.82
CA LYS A 64 32.71 -14.06 8.60
C LYS A 64 31.84 -14.11 7.36
N THR A 65 31.83 -15.26 6.69
CA THR A 65 30.90 -15.52 5.58
C THR A 65 29.67 -16.24 6.11
N TYR A 66 28.49 -15.67 5.87
CA TYR A 66 27.19 -16.28 6.16
C TYR A 66 26.48 -16.65 4.87
N THR A 67 25.67 -17.71 4.91
CA THR A 67 24.83 -18.12 3.77
C THR A 67 23.36 -17.98 4.17
N LEU A 68 22.60 -17.19 3.41
CA LEU A 68 21.19 -16.97 3.68
C LEU A 68 20.35 -18.12 3.10
N ASN A 69 19.55 -18.75 3.96
CA ASN A 69 18.80 -19.97 3.61
C ASN A 69 17.43 -19.70 2.99
N THR A 70 16.89 -18.49 3.19
CA THR A 70 15.54 -18.09 2.80
C THR A 70 15.58 -17.15 1.61
N VAL A 71 14.43 -16.87 1.03
CA VAL A 71 14.29 -15.73 0.10
C VAL A 71 14.68 -14.44 0.84
N THR A 72 15.45 -13.57 0.19
CA THR A 72 15.99 -12.33 0.79
C THR A 72 15.52 -11.11 0.03
N PHE A 73 15.49 -9.96 0.70
CA PHE A 73 15.22 -8.69 0.04
C PHE A 73 16.33 -8.32 -0.95
N GLY A 74 15.99 -7.48 -1.94
CA GLY A 74 16.95 -6.92 -2.89
C GLY A 74 17.29 -7.78 -4.11
N LEU A 75 16.81 -9.03 -4.18
CA LEU A 75 16.92 -9.84 -5.39
C LEU A 75 15.69 -9.63 -6.28
N SER A 76 15.92 -9.58 -7.59
CA SER A 76 14.86 -9.39 -8.59
C SER A 76 13.81 -10.50 -8.60
N CYS A 77 14.17 -11.73 -8.23
CA CYS A 77 13.27 -12.87 -8.17
C CYS A 77 12.42 -12.94 -6.89
N SER A 78 12.86 -12.30 -5.80
CA SER A 78 12.23 -12.44 -4.47
C SER A 78 10.75 -12.09 -4.43
N PRO A 79 10.28 -10.98 -5.05
CA PRO A 79 8.85 -10.65 -5.05
C PRO A 79 8.01 -11.72 -5.76
N TYR A 80 8.47 -12.23 -6.90
CA TYR A 80 7.78 -13.29 -7.63
C TYR A 80 7.66 -14.56 -6.78
N LEU A 81 8.77 -15.00 -6.18
CA LEU A 81 8.79 -16.20 -5.34
C LEU A 81 7.86 -16.07 -4.14
N ALA A 82 7.90 -14.94 -3.44
CA ALA A 82 7.06 -14.70 -2.27
C ALA A 82 5.57 -14.68 -2.62
N LEU A 83 5.18 -13.93 -3.66
CA LEU A 83 3.79 -13.87 -4.11
C LEU A 83 3.30 -15.22 -4.65
N ARG A 84 4.16 -15.97 -5.36
CA ARG A 84 3.76 -17.29 -5.85
C ARG A 84 3.48 -18.25 -4.70
N CYS A 85 4.26 -18.22 -3.62
CA CYS A 85 3.98 -19.00 -2.40
C CYS A 85 2.61 -18.65 -1.82
N VAL A 86 2.33 -17.37 -1.63
CA VAL A 86 1.09 -16.90 -1.02
C VAL A 86 -0.12 -17.25 -1.89
N LYS A 87 -0.03 -17.05 -3.21
CA LYS A 87 -1.08 -17.43 -4.17
C LYS A 87 -1.29 -18.94 -4.22
N GLU A 88 -0.23 -19.73 -4.16
CA GLU A 88 -0.33 -21.20 -4.13
C GLU A 88 -0.98 -21.70 -2.84
N LEU A 89 -0.63 -21.11 -1.70
CA LEU A 89 -1.25 -21.40 -0.41
C LEU A 89 -2.76 -21.13 -0.46
N ALA A 90 -3.15 -19.93 -0.91
CA ALA A 90 -4.55 -19.56 -1.06
C ALA A 90 -5.30 -20.50 -2.02
N THR A 91 -4.68 -20.91 -3.12
CA THR A 91 -5.30 -21.84 -4.08
C THR A 91 -5.49 -23.23 -3.47
N THR A 92 -4.46 -23.77 -2.82
CA THR A 92 -4.45 -25.14 -2.27
C THR A 92 -5.40 -25.29 -1.09
N GLU A 93 -5.53 -24.26 -0.26
CA GLU A 93 -6.36 -24.29 0.94
C GLU A 93 -7.79 -23.75 0.71
N SER A 94 -8.15 -23.45 -0.55
CA SER A 94 -9.42 -22.80 -0.92
C SER A 94 -10.67 -23.56 -0.51
N GLU A 95 -10.65 -24.90 -0.52
CA GLU A 95 -11.77 -25.71 -0.05
C GLU A 95 -12.01 -25.56 1.46
N LYS A 96 -10.93 -25.37 2.24
CA LYS A 96 -10.97 -25.31 3.70
C LYS A 96 -11.19 -23.89 4.21
N TYR A 97 -10.60 -22.89 3.54
CA TYR A 97 -10.67 -21.48 3.91
C TYR A 97 -11.11 -20.60 2.73
N PRO A 98 -12.32 -20.81 2.19
CA PRO A 98 -12.75 -20.17 0.94
C PRO A 98 -12.75 -18.64 1.00
N LEU A 99 -13.12 -18.06 2.13
CA LEU A 99 -13.20 -16.62 2.31
C LEU A 99 -11.79 -16.01 2.34
N ALA A 100 -10.86 -16.61 3.10
CA ALA A 100 -9.48 -16.14 3.12
C ALA A 100 -8.80 -16.31 1.76
N SER A 101 -9.01 -17.44 1.09
CA SER A 101 -8.43 -17.71 -0.23
C SER A 101 -8.89 -16.72 -1.29
N GLU A 102 -10.19 -16.44 -1.36
CA GLU A 102 -10.75 -15.44 -2.28
C GLU A 102 -10.07 -14.07 -2.06
N ARG A 103 -10.06 -13.60 -0.81
CA ARG A 103 -9.54 -12.27 -0.45
C ARG A 103 -8.03 -12.17 -0.64
N VAL A 104 -7.26 -13.22 -0.35
CA VAL A 104 -5.81 -13.20 -0.61
C VAL A 104 -5.53 -13.14 -2.11
N LEU A 105 -6.33 -13.82 -2.94
CA LEU A 105 -6.13 -13.81 -4.39
C LEU A 105 -6.50 -12.46 -5.02
N SER A 106 -7.49 -11.73 -4.50
CA SER A 106 -7.94 -10.45 -5.04
C SER A 106 -7.32 -9.22 -4.36
N ASP A 107 -7.10 -9.27 -3.05
CA ASP A 107 -6.90 -8.09 -2.20
C ASP A 107 -5.50 -8.02 -1.57
N SER A 108 -4.58 -8.91 -1.97
CA SER A 108 -3.17 -8.83 -1.53
C SER A 108 -2.32 -7.90 -2.40
N TYR A 109 -1.49 -7.11 -1.74
CA TYR A 109 -0.43 -6.32 -2.35
C TYR A 109 0.88 -6.57 -1.61
N MET A 110 1.78 -7.35 -2.22
CA MET A 110 3.01 -7.80 -1.55
C MET A 110 2.70 -8.57 -0.25
N ASP A 111 3.19 -8.08 0.88
CA ASP A 111 2.97 -8.57 2.24
C ASP A 111 1.69 -8.04 2.89
N ASP A 112 1.06 -7.01 2.31
CA ASP A 112 -0.20 -6.45 2.81
C ASP A 112 -1.41 -7.19 2.25
N ILE A 113 -2.42 -7.40 3.10
CA ILE A 113 -3.75 -7.88 2.73
C ILE A 113 -4.74 -6.83 3.22
N CYS A 114 -5.46 -6.18 2.30
CA CYS A 114 -6.37 -5.09 2.63
C CYS A 114 -7.72 -5.34 1.98
N SER A 115 -8.71 -5.77 2.76
CA SER A 115 -10.01 -6.16 2.25
C SER A 115 -11.17 -5.46 2.95
N SER A 116 -12.32 -5.37 2.26
CA SER A 116 -13.59 -4.94 2.85
C SER A 116 -14.65 -6.02 2.69
N VAL A 117 -15.55 -6.12 3.67
CA VAL A 117 -16.62 -7.12 3.74
C VAL A 117 -17.93 -6.52 4.27
N SER A 118 -19.04 -7.15 3.93
CA SER A 118 -20.40 -6.62 4.10
C SER A 118 -20.86 -6.51 5.56
N SER A 119 -20.29 -7.29 6.48
CA SER A 119 -20.71 -7.34 7.89
C SER A 119 -19.55 -7.64 8.83
N GLU A 120 -19.71 -7.22 10.09
CA GLU A 120 -18.73 -7.47 11.15
C GLU A 120 -18.49 -8.97 11.37
N SER A 121 -19.54 -9.80 11.30
CA SER A 121 -19.43 -11.25 11.42
C SER A 121 -18.56 -11.86 10.33
N VAL A 122 -18.71 -11.40 9.08
CA VAL A 122 -17.87 -11.86 7.96
C VAL A 122 -16.42 -11.38 8.15
N ALA A 123 -16.21 -10.20 8.72
CA ALA A 123 -14.86 -9.71 9.01
C ALA A 123 -14.14 -10.57 10.06
N ILE A 124 -14.86 -10.96 11.12
CA ILE A 124 -14.34 -11.86 12.16
C ILE A 124 -14.03 -13.25 11.58
N GLU A 125 -14.92 -13.78 10.75
CA GLU A 125 -14.70 -15.06 10.07
C GLU A 125 -13.49 -15.01 9.13
N LEU A 126 -13.39 -13.95 8.32
CA LEU A 126 -12.25 -13.72 7.43
C LEU A 126 -10.93 -13.68 8.20
N GLN A 127 -10.89 -12.95 9.32
CA GLN A 127 -9.71 -12.87 10.19
C GLN A 127 -9.28 -14.26 10.67
N ALA A 128 -10.24 -15.06 11.17
CA ALA A 128 -9.96 -16.40 11.67
C ALA A 128 -9.47 -17.34 10.57
N GLN A 129 -10.11 -17.30 9.38
CA GLN A 129 -9.70 -18.08 8.22
C GLN A 129 -8.30 -17.67 7.73
N LEU A 130 -7.99 -16.38 7.68
CA LEU A 130 -6.66 -15.87 7.30
C LEU A 130 -5.59 -16.42 8.25
N VAL A 131 -5.76 -16.28 9.56
CA VAL A 131 -4.80 -16.81 10.54
C VAL A 131 -4.62 -18.32 10.38
N ALA A 132 -5.71 -19.07 10.26
CA ALA A 132 -5.65 -20.52 10.12
C ALA A 132 -4.96 -20.97 8.83
N MET A 133 -5.26 -20.32 7.70
CA MET A 133 -4.67 -20.61 6.39
C MET A 133 -3.18 -20.27 6.36
N PHE A 134 -2.79 -19.05 6.75
CA PHE A 134 -1.38 -18.65 6.74
C PHE A 134 -0.53 -19.52 7.67
N LYS A 135 -1.09 -19.99 8.79
CA LYS A 135 -0.44 -20.93 9.69
C LYS A 135 -0.12 -22.28 9.03
N THR A 136 -0.94 -22.81 8.12
CA THR A 136 -0.61 -24.06 7.40
C THR A 136 0.60 -23.88 6.47
N GLY A 137 0.75 -22.67 5.92
CA GLY A 137 1.91 -22.26 5.13
C GLY A 137 3.17 -21.92 5.94
N GLY A 138 3.09 -21.88 7.28
CA GLY A 138 4.19 -21.47 8.16
C GLY A 138 4.42 -19.94 8.19
N PHE A 139 3.43 -19.17 7.79
CA PHE A 139 3.41 -17.72 7.88
C PHE A 139 2.68 -17.27 9.15
N GLU A 140 3.02 -16.07 9.62
CA GLU A 140 2.34 -15.38 10.72
C GLU A 140 1.84 -14.04 10.18
N LEU A 141 0.66 -13.63 10.64
CA LEU A 141 0.04 -12.35 10.31
C LEU A 141 0.16 -11.41 11.50
N SER A 142 0.38 -10.13 11.24
CA SER A 142 0.56 -9.10 12.26
C SER A 142 0.04 -7.75 11.78
N LYS A 143 0.22 -6.70 12.58
CA LYS A 143 -0.22 -5.33 12.27
C LYS A 143 -1.70 -5.25 11.88
N TRP A 144 -2.55 -6.02 12.57
CA TRP A 144 -3.97 -6.03 12.30
C TRP A 144 -4.59 -4.66 12.56
N ALA A 145 -5.42 -4.22 11.62
CA ALA A 145 -6.19 -3.01 11.73
C ALA A 145 -7.58 -3.19 11.11
N SER A 146 -8.57 -2.50 11.69
CA SER A 146 -9.98 -2.58 11.28
C SER A 146 -10.74 -1.38 11.84
N ASN A 147 -11.87 -1.03 11.21
CA ASN A 147 -12.85 -0.08 11.76
C ASN A 147 -13.86 -0.75 12.72
N SER A 148 -13.72 -2.04 13.02
CA SER A 148 -14.50 -2.75 14.04
C SER A 148 -13.69 -2.97 15.31
N SER A 149 -14.11 -2.33 16.40
CA SER A 149 -13.56 -2.56 17.73
C SER A 149 -13.87 -3.98 18.25
N ALA A 150 -15.00 -4.56 17.85
CA ALA A 150 -15.37 -5.93 18.21
C ALA A 150 -14.49 -6.98 17.52
N LEU A 151 -14.02 -6.71 16.29
CA LEU A 151 -13.02 -7.55 15.63
C LEU A 151 -11.67 -7.42 16.35
N LEU A 152 -11.21 -6.19 16.58
CA LEU A 152 -9.91 -5.96 17.21
C LEU A 152 -9.84 -6.53 18.63
N SER A 153 -10.92 -6.52 19.42
CA SER A 153 -10.91 -7.09 20.78
C SER A 153 -10.60 -8.58 20.82
N ARG A 154 -10.75 -9.30 19.70
CA ARG A 154 -10.43 -10.73 19.56
C ARG A 154 -8.98 -11.00 19.17
N ILE A 155 -8.23 -9.96 18.79
CA ILE A 155 -6.84 -10.07 18.35
C ILE A 155 -5.92 -9.75 19.54
N PRO A 156 -4.81 -10.47 19.74
CA PRO A 156 -3.80 -10.11 20.73
C PRO A 156 -3.20 -8.72 20.45
N ASP A 157 -2.93 -7.93 21.48
CA ASP A 157 -2.38 -6.57 21.32
C ASP A 157 -1.04 -6.55 20.56
N GLU A 158 -0.20 -7.58 20.75
CA GLU A 158 1.08 -7.73 20.05
C GLU A 158 0.98 -7.89 18.54
N ASP A 159 -0.18 -8.35 18.05
CA ASP A 159 -0.44 -8.54 16.62
C ASP A 159 -1.24 -7.37 16.03
N LYS A 160 -1.73 -6.43 16.84
CA LYS A 160 -2.42 -5.23 16.35
C LYS A 160 -1.42 -4.20 15.84
N LEU A 161 -1.91 -3.35 14.94
CA LEU A 161 -1.18 -2.13 14.61
C LEU A 161 -1.21 -1.17 15.82
N GLU A 162 -0.10 -0.49 16.09
CA GLU A 162 0.07 0.36 17.28
C GLU A 162 -1.02 1.45 17.39
N SER A 163 -1.38 2.10 16.28
CA SER A 163 -2.46 3.09 16.20
C SER A 163 -3.85 2.52 16.54
N CYS A 164 -4.03 1.20 16.42
CA CYS A 164 -5.28 0.53 16.72
C CYS A 164 -5.38 0.06 18.19
N LEU A 165 -4.33 0.23 19.01
CA LEU A 165 -4.33 -0.16 20.42
C LEU A 165 -5.16 0.78 21.30
N SER A 166 -5.03 2.09 21.08
CA SER A 166 -5.67 3.13 21.88
C SER A 166 -7.07 3.51 21.37
N TRP A 167 -7.41 3.15 20.13
CA TRP A 167 -8.65 3.57 19.46
C TRP A 167 -8.88 5.10 19.55
N ASP A 168 -7.79 5.87 19.42
CA ASP A 168 -7.71 7.31 19.66
C ASP A 168 -7.87 8.17 18.39
N ASP A 169 -8.47 7.60 17.35
CA ASP A 169 -8.63 8.20 16.02
C ASP A 169 -7.30 8.55 15.31
N SER A 170 -6.20 7.92 15.73
CA SER A 170 -4.93 8.00 15.00
C SER A 170 -5.03 7.39 13.61
N SER A 171 -4.45 8.09 12.63
CA SER A 171 -4.31 7.58 11.26
C SER A 171 -3.14 6.62 11.14
N PHE A 172 -3.19 5.75 10.13
CA PHE A 172 -2.02 5.03 9.66
C PHE A 172 -2.07 4.82 8.15
N LYS A 173 -0.94 4.41 7.56
CA LYS A 173 -0.85 4.19 6.12
C LYS A 173 -1.39 2.81 5.73
N VAL A 174 -2.42 2.79 4.90
CA VAL A 174 -2.91 1.61 4.17
C VAL A 174 -2.50 1.79 2.71
N LEU A 175 -1.56 0.96 2.23
CA LEU A 175 -1.06 1.00 0.85
C LEU A 175 -0.68 2.41 0.34
N GLY A 176 -0.14 3.24 1.25
CA GLY A 176 0.29 4.62 0.98
C GLY A 176 -0.74 5.72 1.28
N LEU A 177 -2.02 5.40 1.47
CA LEU A 177 -3.05 6.36 1.88
C LEU A 177 -3.17 6.44 3.40
N SER A 178 -3.37 7.64 3.97
CA SER A 178 -3.66 7.78 5.40
C SER A 178 -5.12 7.41 5.65
N TRP A 179 -5.38 6.47 6.56
CA TRP A 179 -6.71 6.02 6.92
C TRP A 179 -6.92 6.13 8.44
N HIS A 180 -8.06 6.70 8.83
CA HIS A 180 -8.54 6.82 10.20
C HIS A 180 -9.61 5.76 10.46
N PRO A 181 -9.32 4.72 11.27
CA PRO A 181 -10.25 3.59 11.44
C PRO A 181 -11.52 3.94 12.19
N VAL A 182 -11.44 4.88 13.14
CA VAL A 182 -12.57 5.24 14.02
C VAL A 182 -13.61 6.05 13.25
N THR A 183 -13.16 7.06 12.50
CA THR A 183 -14.03 7.88 11.64
C THR A 183 -14.31 7.25 10.28
N ASP A 184 -13.57 6.20 9.93
CA ASP A 184 -13.59 5.51 8.64
C ASP A 184 -13.38 6.43 7.43
N THR A 185 -12.36 7.29 7.54
CA THR A 185 -12.02 8.28 6.51
C THR A 185 -10.59 8.16 6.03
N PHE A 186 -10.36 8.45 4.75
CA PHE A 186 -9.05 8.72 4.21
C PHE A 186 -8.68 10.18 4.38
N ALA A 187 -7.41 10.44 4.70
CA ALA A 187 -6.83 11.76 4.82
C ALA A 187 -5.52 11.85 4.03
N TYR A 188 -5.11 13.07 3.71
CA TYR A 188 -3.89 13.36 2.96
C TYR A 188 -2.94 14.19 3.80
N GLU A 189 -1.84 13.60 4.22
CA GLU A 189 -0.80 14.33 4.93
C GLU A 189 0.18 14.93 3.94
N VAL A 190 0.23 16.26 3.87
CA VAL A 190 1.17 16.96 3.01
C VAL A 190 2.16 17.75 3.84
N ASN A 191 3.43 17.34 3.78
CA ASN A 191 4.53 18.12 4.34
C ASN A 191 5.22 18.92 3.23
N VAL A 192 4.77 20.17 3.04
CA VAL A 192 5.34 21.06 2.03
C VAL A 192 6.52 21.80 2.63
N LYS A 193 7.72 21.46 2.16
CA LYS A 193 8.88 22.35 2.34
C LYS A 193 8.84 23.41 1.25
N SER A 194 8.87 24.68 1.67
CA SER A 194 9.01 25.81 0.74
C SER A 194 10.28 25.60 -0.10
N THR A 195 10.12 25.71 -1.41
CA THR A 195 11.18 25.43 -2.38
C THR A 195 11.10 26.45 -3.51
N GLU A 196 12.24 26.76 -4.11
CA GLU A 196 12.28 27.65 -5.25
C GLU A 196 11.46 27.10 -6.42
N CYS A 197 10.82 27.98 -7.16
CA CYS A 197 10.08 27.62 -8.37
C CYS A 197 11.06 27.22 -9.48
N THR A 198 11.30 25.92 -9.63
CA THR A 198 12.03 25.34 -10.76
C THR A 198 11.21 24.19 -11.32
N LYS A 199 11.38 23.89 -12.62
CA LYS A 199 10.71 22.75 -13.25
C LYS A 199 10.93 21.46 -12.46
N ARG A 200 12.15 21.23 -11.95
CA ARG A 200 12.49 20.08 -11.09
C ARG A 200 11.69 20.06 -9.79
N ASN A 201 11.59 21.18 -9.08
CA ASN A 201 10.90 21.23 -7.79
C ASN A 201 9.39 21.11 -7.94
N VAL A 202 8.81 21.71 -8.99
CA VAL A 202 7.38 21.56 -9.30
C VAL A 202 7.05 20.10 -9.58
N LEU A 203 7.84 19.42 -10.42
CA LEU A 203 7.68 17.99 -10.69
C LEU A 203 7.85 17.14 -9.43
N LYS A 204 8.86 17.42 -8.61
CA LYS A 204 9.12 16.69 -7.37
C LYS A 204 7.96 16.82 -6.38
N LEU A 205 7.41 18.02 -6.19
CA LEU A 205 6.25 18.20 -5.32
C LEU A 205 5.01 17.51 -5.89
N THR A 206 4.76 17.66 -7.19
CA THR A 206 3.61 17.03 -7.85
C THR A 206 3.66 15.51 -7.70
N ALA A 207 4.82 14.88 -7.93
CA ALA A 207 5.01 13.44 -7.76
C ALA A 207 4.93 12.97 -6.30
N SER A 208 5.09 13.88 -5.32
CA SER A 208 4.91 13.53 -3.91
C SER A 208 3.45 13.50 -3.47
N ILE A 209 2.52 14.03 -4.27
CA ILE A 209 1.08 13.95 -4.03
C ILE A 209 0.63 12.54 -4.40
N PHE A 210 0.53 11.67 -3.41
CA PHE A 210 0.11 10.28 -3.60
C PHE A 210 -1.41 10.17 -3.70
N ASP A 211 -1.98 10.33 -4.91
CA ASP A 211 -3.42 10.28 -5.17
C ASP A 211 -3.83 9.13 -6.11
N VAL A 212 -3.70 7.89 -5.65
CA VAL A 212 -3.98 6.69 -6.46
C VAL A 212 -5.46 6.56 -6.82
N LEU A 213 -6.36 7.06 -5.96
CA LEU A 213 -7.81 6.98 -6.15
C LEU A 213 -8.40 8.18 -6.92
N GLY A 214 -7.59 9.19 -7.26
CA GLY A 214 -8.06 10.40 -7.93
C GLY A 214 -8.96 11.30 -7.05
N LEU A 215 -8.91 11.18 -5.72
CA LEU A 215 -9.71 12.00 -4.81
C LEU A 215 -9.25 13.46 -4.78
N LEU A 216 -7.98 13.69 -5.12
CA LEU A 216 -7.37 15.00 -5.27
C LEU A 216 -7.17 15.38 -6.74
N ALA A 217 -7.94 14.76 -7.66
CA ALA A 217 -7.82 14.99 -9.11
C ALA A 217 -7.77 16.49 -9.50
N PRO A 218 -8.57 17.41 -8.92
CA PRO A 218 -8.47 18.84 -9.25
C PRO A 218 -7.09 19.44 -8.93
N VAL A 219 -6.47 18.99 -7.82
CA VAL A 219 -5.19 19.50 -7.34
C VAL A 219 -4.04 18.94 -8.17
N THR A 220 -4.07 17.63 -8.43
CA THR A 220 -3.07 16.97 -9.28
C THR A 220 -3.14 17.46 -10.72
N LEU A 221 -4.35 17.71 -11.24
CA LEU A 221 -4.55 18.37 -12.53
C LEU A 221 -3.93 19.76 -12.55
N TYR A 222 -4.23 20.61 -11.56
CA TYR A 222 -3.67 21.96 -11.48
C TYR A 222 -2.13 21.95 -11.47
N ALA A 223 -1.53 21.04 -10.72
CA ALA A 223 -0.09 20.85 -10.68
C ALA A 223 0.49 20.40 -12.04
N ASN A 224 -0.19 19.47 -12.72
CA ASN A 224 0.18 19.02 -14.06
C ASN A 224 0.07 20.13 -15.11
N LEU A 225 -0.92 21.01 -15.00
CA LEU A 225 -1.05 22.18 -15.86
C LEU A 225 0.09 23.18 -15.66
N LEU A 226 0.53 23.39 -14.42
CA LEU A 226 1.70 24.22 -14.13
C LEU A 226 2.98 23.63 -14.77
N ILE A 227 3.15 22.31 -14.70
CA ILE A 227 4.25 21.60 -15.37
C ILE A 227 4.17 21.80 -16.89
N LYS A 228 3.00 21.56 -17.50
CA LYS A 228 2.73 21.77 -18.94
C LYS A 228 3.11 23.19 -19.38
N HIS A 229 2.74 24.19 -18.59
CA HIS A 229 3.06 25.59 -18.87
C HIS A 229 4.58 25.86 -18.84
N LEU A 230 5.30 25.32 -17.86
CA LEU A 230 6.78 25.41 -17.79
C LEU A 230 7.47 24.74 -18.98
N TRP A 231 6.89 23.67 -19.53
CA TRP A 231 7.40 23.02 -20.75
C TRP A 231 7.18 23.89 -21.98
N GLN A 232 5.99 24.45 -22.16
CA GLN A 232 5.67 25.32 -23.30
C GLN A 232 6.55 26.57 -23.37
N GLN A 233 7.01 27.08 -22.23
CA GLN A 233 7.92 28.23 -22.13
C GLN A 233 9.40 27.85 -22.31
N ASN A 234 9.73 26.59 -22.59
CA ASN A 234 11.11 26.08 -22.75
C ASN A 234 12.06 26.38 -21.57
N ILE A 235 11.53 26.50 -20.34
CA ILE A 235 12.32 26.76 -19.14
C ILE A 235 13.24 25.56 -18.84
N GLY A 236 14.50 25.81 -18.47
CA GLY A 236 15.42 24.76 -18.01
C GLY A 236 14.97 24.05 -16.74
N TRP A 237 15.63 22.93 -16.39
CA TRP A 237 15.26 22.13 -15.20
C TRP A 237 15.37 22.90 -13.88
N ASP A 238 16.43 23.68 -13.75
CA ASP A 238 16.81 24.41 -12.54
C ASP A 238 16.80 25.94 -12.78
N GLU A 239 16.18 26.37 -13.89
CA GLU A 239 16.02 27.78 -14.24
C GLU A 239 14.78 28.39 -13.56
N LYS A 240 14.87 29.66 -13.17
CA LYS A 240 13.77 30.40 -12.57
C LYS A 240 12.81 30.90 -13.67
N PRO A 241 11.52 30.53 -13.64
CA PRO A 241 10.55 30.98 -14.62
C PRO A 241 10.16 32.46 -14.40
N PRO A 242 9.41 33.09 -15.33
CA PRO A 242 8.85 34.42 -15.12
C PRO A 242 8.11 34.58 -13.79
N GLU A 243 8.14 35.79 -13.23
CA GLU A 243 7.64 36.09 -11.88
C GLU A 243 6.16 35.70 -11.68
N HIS A 244 5.31 35.83 -12.70
CA HIS A 244 3.91 35.42 -12.60
C HIS A 244 3.75 33.92 -12.34
N ILE A 245 4.60 33.05 -12.91
CA ILE A 245 4.59 31.59 -12.65
C ILE A 245 5.10 31.30 -11.24
N GLN A 246 6.13 32.03 -10.81
CA GLN A 246 6.65 31.90 -9.44
C GLN A 246 5.58 32.27 -8.40
N ASN A 247 4.75 33.28 -8.68
CA ASN A 247 3.63 33.67 -7.83
C ASN A 247 2.57 32.57 -7.77
N VAL A 248 2.18 32.00 -8.90
CA VAL A 248 1.25 30.86 -8.97
C VAL A 248 1.77 29.67 -8.16
N TRP A 249 3.06 29.33 -8.33
CA TRP A 249 3.71 28.27 -7.56
C TRP A 249 3.70 28.54 -6.06
N ARG A 250 4.03 29.76 -5.64
CA ARG A 250 4.05 30.13 -4.21
C ARG A 250 2.68 29.95 -3.57
N VAL A 251 1.62 30.40 -4.26
CA VAL A 251 0.24 30.22 -3.80
C VAL A 251 -0.11 28.74 -3.72
N PHE A 252 0.20 27.98 -4.77
CA PHE A 252 -0.03 26.53 -4.79
C PHE A 252 0.64 25.82 -3.61
N GLN A 253 1.90 26.12 -3.30
CA GLN A 253 2.60 25.52 -2.16
C GLN A 253 1.94 25.86 -0.82
N GLN A 254 1.47 27.09 -0.65
CA GLN A 254 0.79 27.52 0.58
C GLN A 254 -0.54 26.79 0.73
N GLU A 255 -1.33 26.75 -0.32
CA GLU A 255 -2.65 26.11 -0.32
C GLU A 255 -2.59 24.59 -0.22
N LEU A 256 -1.49 23.96 -0.66
CA LEU A 256 -1.34 22.50 -0.58
C LEU A 256 -1.36 21.98 0.87
N THR A 257 -1.04 22.83 1.85
CA THR A 257 -1.18 22.48 3.27
C THR A 257 -2.65 22.28 3.70
N LEU A 258 -3.60 22.89 2.99
CA LEU A 258 -5.04 22.72 3.22
C LEU A 258 -5.51 21.30 2.90
N LEU A 259 -4.76 20.51 2.14
CA LEU A 259 -5.10 19.11 1.90
C LEU A 259 -5.12 18.28 3.18
N SER A 260 -4.36 18.68 4.19
CA SER A 260 -4.33 18.02 5.50
C SER A 260 -5.65 18.16 6.27
N SER A 261 -6.52 19.10 5.90
CA SER A 261 -7.87 19.22 6.49
C SER A 261 -8.95 18.51 5.68
N LEU A 262 -8.62 17.97 4.50
CA LEU A 262 -9.55 17.21 3.69
C LEU A 262 -9.62 15.76 4.19
N SER A 263 -10.85 15.28 4.34
CA SER A 263 -11.13 13.88 4.60
C SER A 263 -12.19 13.36 3.63
N PHE A 264 -12.04 12.09 3.25
CA PHE A 264 -12.94 11.40 2.32
C PHE A 264 -13.45 10.14 2.97
N ARG A 265 -14.76 9.87 2.90
CA ARG A 265 -15.31 8.59 3.38
C ARG A 265 -14.65 7.44 2.63
N ARG A 266 -14.12 6.46 3.37
CA ARG A 266 -13.60 5.23 2.79
C ARG A 266 -14.77 4.47 2.16
N HIS A 267 -15.78 4.11 2.95
CA HIS A 267 -16.98 3.43 2.49
C HIS A 267 -17.79 4.31 1.52
N ILE A 268 -18.16 3.75 0.37
CA ILE A 268 -18.98 4.45 -0.64
C ILE A 268 -20.46 4.04 -0.59
N ASP A 269 -20.97 3.66 0.58
CA ASP A 269 -22.38 3.28 0.81
C ASP A 269 -22.86 2.10 -0.06
N VAL A 270 -21.95 1.20 -0.47
CA VAL A 270 -22.29 -0.03 -1.18
C VAL A 270 -22.58 -1.16 -0.18
N PHE A 271 -23.71 -1.83 -0.40
CA PHE A 271 -24.20 -2.99 0.35
C PHE A 271 -24.53 -4.12 -0.64
N SER A 272 -24.83 -5.31 -0.13
CA SER A 272 -25.06 -6.52 -0.95
C SER A 272 -26.15 -6.35 -2.01
N ASP A 273 -27.18 -5.54 -1.74
CA ASP A 273 -28.32 -5.32 -2.63
C ASP A 273 -28.26 -3.98 -3.40
N SER A 274 -27.12 -3.27 -3.32
CA SER A 274 -26.98 -1.97 -3.95
C SER A 274 -26.89 -2.07 -5.48
N ALA A 275 -27.70 -1.27 -6.19
CA ALA A 275 -27.49 -1.02 -7.60
C ALA A 275 -26.40 0.05 -7.80
N VAL A 276 -25.29 -0.33 -8.41
CA VAL A 276 -24.16 0.57 -8.67
C VAL A 276 -24.18 1.04 -10.12
N THR A 277 -24.07 2.35 -10.33
CA THR A 277 -23.96 2.95 -11.67
C THR A 277 -22.62 3.66 -11.80
N LEU A 278 -21.87 3.34 -12.84
CA LEU A 278 -20.64 4.07 -13.18
C LEU A 278 -20.99 5.27 -14.06
N VAL A 279 -20.68 6.48 -13.58
CA VAL A 279 -20.86 7.72 -14.34
C VAL A 279 -19.49 8.24 -14.75
N GLY A 280 -19.26 8.31 -16.05
CA GLY A 280 -18.05 8.89 -16.63
C GLY A 280 -18.29 10.34 -17.03
N PHE A 281 -17.42 11.24 -16.59
CA PHE A 281 -17.36 12.62 -17.03
C PHE A 281 -16.12 12.80 -17.91
N GLY A 282 -16.23 13.58 -18.99
CA GLY A 282 -15.11 13.89 -19.88
C GLY A 282 -15.06 15.38 -20.17
N ASP A 283 -13.87 15.96 -20.13
CA ASP A 283 -13.59 17.32 -20.61
C ASP A 283 -12.60 17.24 -21.78
N ALA A 284 -12.88 17.99 -22.84
CA ALA A 284 -12.06 18.09 -24.04
C ALA A 284 -11.45 19.49 -24.21
N SER A 285 -11.36 20.27 -23.13
CA SER A 285 -10.78 21.61 -23.16
C SER A 285 -9.30 21.57 -23.55
N GLU A 286 -8.86 22.48 -24.43
CA GLU A 286 -7.44 22.58 -24.86
C GLU A 286 -6.49 22.88 -23.69
N LYS A 287 -7.04 23.43 -22.61
CA LYS A 287 -6.29 23.80 -21.41
C LYS A 287 -5.96 22.57 -20.57
N ALA A 288 -6.89 21.61 -20.42
CA ALA A 288 -6.70 20.38 -19.65
C ALA A 288 -5.54 19.50 -20.15
#